data_AF-A0AAV2QBK8-F1
#
_entry.id   AF-A0AAV2QBK8-F1
#
_cell.length_a   1.000
_cell.length_b   1.000
_cell.length_c   1.000
_cell.angle_alpha   90.00
_cell.angle_beta   90.00
_cell.angle_gamma   90.00
#
_symmetry.space_group_name_H-M   'P 1'
#
loop_
_entity.id
_entity.type
_entity.pdbx_description
1 polymer ?
#
loop_
_entity_poly.entity_id
_entity_poly.type
_entity_poly.pdbx_seq_one_letter_code
_entity_poly.pdbx_strand_id
1 'polypeptide(L)'
;VPTLSMKDGIPTDMSDVSSTSAPGLSGPVPQGGPLGTSPSTKLVLPPLHELRKKETEEILNLILPPEQWEEQGQLWVQSVSTTPATSVDVQQLQEQLDLRLQDHQAFETGICPVRRELYTQCFDELIRQVTINCAERGLLLYRVRDEIRETLDAYQRLYTSACAYGVRKALM
;
A
#
# COMPACT_ATOMS: atom_id res chain seq x y z
N VAL A 1 3.14 0.11 -24.21
CA VAL A 1 2.52 1.01 -23.23
C VAL A 1 1.05 0.64 -23.13
N PRO A 2 0.71 -0.17 -22.11
CA PRO A 2 -0.07 0.37 -21.02
C PRO A 2 0.68 0.19 -19.69
N THR A 3 0.95 1.35 -19.11
CA THR A 3 1.23 1.60 -17.69
C THR A 3 0.21 0.85 -16.84
N LEU A 4 0.63 0.36 -15.67
CA LEU A 4 -0.30 0.04 -14.58
C LEU A 4 -1.39 1.11 -14.57
N SER A 5 -2.66 0.67 -14.60
CA SER A 5 -3.79 1.58 -14.41
C SER A 5 -3.61 2.22 -13.03
N MET A 6 -2.97 3.39 -12.99
CA MET A 6 -2.77 4.16 -11.79
C MET A 6 -4.15 4.68 -11.39
N LYS A 7 -4.78 3.92 -10.48
CA LYS A 7 -6.11 4.13 -9.94
C LYS A 7 -6.41 5.60 -9.64
N ASP A 8 -7.17 6.23 -10.53
CA ASP A 8 -7.93 7.43 -10.22
C ASP A 8 -9.24 6.98 -9.55
N GLY A 9 -9.21 6.87 -8.22
CA GLY A 9 -10.33 6.42 -7.42
C GLY A 9 -10.27 6.95 -6.00
N ILE A 10 -10.51 8.25 -5.84
CA ILE A 10 -10.78 8.87 -4.54
C ILE A 10 -12.29 8.76 -4.27
N PRO A 11 -12.74 8.25 -3.12
CA PRO A 11 -14.08 8.52 -2.65
C PRO A 11 -14.14 9.98 -2.19
N THR A 12 -14.78 10.83 -2.98
CA THR A 12 -15.32 12.11 -2.52
C THR A 12 -16.41 11.86 -1.50
N ASP A 13 -16.07 11.95 -0.21
CA ASP A 13 -16.97 12.56 0.78
C ASP A 13 -16.17 13.02 2.01
N MET A 14 -15.85 14.31 2.05
CA MET A 14 -15.48 15.03 3.28
C MET A 14 -16.45 16.21 3.40
N SER A 15 -17.69 15.93 3.79
CA SER A 15 -18.50 16.89 4.52
C SER A 15 -18.44 16.62 6.02
N ASP A 16 -18.21 17.71 6.75
CA ASP A 16 -18.55 17.96 8.15
C ASP A 16 -17.58 17.48 9.24
N VAL A 17 -16.54 18.30 9.40
CA VAL A 17 -15.91 18.53 10.72
C VAL A 17 -16.70 19.66 11.40
N SER A 18 -17.52 19.34 12.42
CA SER A 18 -17.72 20.16 13.61
C SER A 18 -18.62 19.52 14.68
N SER A 19 -18.18 19.70 15.93
CA SER A 19 -18.95 19.76 17.19
C SER A 19 -19.56 18.48 17.80
N THR A 20 -18.89 18.04 18.88
CA THR A 20 -19.44 17.83 20.24
C THR A 20 -20.84 17.20 20.38
N SER A 21 -20.87 15.96 20.84
CA SER A 21 -21.65 15.56 22.03
C SER A 21 -21.32 14.12 22.39
N ALA A 22 -20.88 13.90 23.63
CA ALA A 22 -20.78 12.56 24.20
C ALA A 22 -22.18 12.05 24.55
N PRO A 23 -22.49 10.77 24.26
CA PRO A 23 -23.43 10.01 25.07
C PRO A 23 -22.68 8.87 25.78
N GLY A 24 -23.03 8.71 27.06
CA GLY A 24 -22.34 7.86 28.01
C GLY A 24 -22.34 6.38 27.67
N LEU A 25 -21.31 5.70 28.19
CA LEU A 25 -21.28 4.26 28.32
C LEU A 25 -20.86 3.92 29.75
N SER A 26 -21.86 3.82 30.63
CA SER A 26 -21.76 3.00 31.84
C SER A 26 -21.80 1.54 31.40
N GLY A 27 -20.63 0.89 31.37
CA GLY A 27 -20.47 -0.54 31.14
C GLY A 27 -19.10 -1.01 31.64
N PRO A 28 -18.97 -2.24 32.15
CA PRO A 28 -17.71 -2.74 32.68
C PRO A 28 -16.65 -2.84 31.58
N VAL A 29 -15.43 -2.47 31.94
CA VAL A 29 -14.21 -2.51 31.11
C VAL A 29 -14.02 -3.88 30.47
N PRO A 30 -13.85 -4.00 29.14
CA PRO A 30 -13.40 -5.25 28.54
C PRO A 30 -11.94 -5.48 28.95
N GLN A 31 -11.67 -6.63 29.57
CA GLN A 31 -10.31 -7.09 29.84
C GLN A 31 -9.51 -7.17 28.53
N GLY A 32 -8.24 -6.78 28.59
CA GLY A 32 -7.33 -6.69 27.45
C GLY A 32 -7.32 -7.97 26.62
N GLY A 33 -8.02 -7.92 25.48
CA GLY A 33 -7.92 -8.92 24.43
C GLY A 33 -6.66 -8.68 23.58
N PRO A 34 -6.16 -9.73 22.90
CA PRO A 34 -5.04 -9.60 21.99
C PRO A 34 -5.37 -8.59 20.89
N LEU A 35 -4.37 -7.78 20.55
CA LEU A 35 -4.38 -6.79 19.47
C LEU A 35 -5.04 -7.40 18.23
N GLY A 36 -6.16 -6.83 17.80
CA GLY A 36 -6.88 -7.29 16.61
C GLY A 36 -5.94 -7.37 15.42
N THR A 37 -5.57 -8.58 15.04
CA THR A 37 -4.85 -8.86 13.80
C THR A 37 -5.87 -8.75 12.69
N SER A 38 -5.94 -7.60 12.03
CA SER A 38 -6.48 -7.61 10.66
C SER A 38 -5.56 -8.52 9.85
N PRO A 39 -6.07 -9.59 9.21
CA PRO A 39 -5.26 -10.44 8.38
C PRO A 39 -4.94 -9.65 7.11
N SER A 40 -3.79 -8.96 7.07
CA SER A 40 -3.09 -8.85 5.79
C SER A 40 -2.78 -10.29 5.42
N THR A 41 -3.45 -10.82 4.41
CA THR A 41 -3.14 -12.11 3.80
C THR A 41 -1.70 -12.01 3.30
N LYS A 42 -0.73 -12.30 4.18
CA LYS A 42 0.67 -12.30 3.82
C LYS A 42 0.81 -13.32 2.71
N LEU A 43 1.18 -12.85 1.52
CA LEU A 43 1.64 -13.72 0.45
C LEU A 43 2.86 -14.46 1.00
N VAL A 44 2.68 -15.75 1.31
CA VAL A 44 3.79 -16.63 1.69
C VAL A 44 4.57 -16.89 0.41
N LEU A 45 5.57 -16.06 0.15
CA LEU A 45 6.44 -16.23 -0.99
C LEU A 45 7.21 -17.56 -0.84
N PRO A 46 7.25 -18.38 -1.91
CA PRO A 46 8.08 -19.59 -1.92
C PRO A 46 9.55 -19.27 -1.62
N PRO A 47 10.33 -20.28 -1.15
CA PRO A 47 11.77 -20.13 -0.99
C PRO A 47 12.46 -19.65 -2.27
N LEU A 48 13.52 -18.86 -2.14
CA LEU A 48 14.26 -18.26 -3.29
C LEU A 48 14.69 -19.29 -4.33
N HIS A 49 14.99 -20.53 -3.91
CA HIS A 49 15.39 -21.60 -4.82
C HIS A 49 14.25 -22.08 -5.75
N GLU A 50 13.01 -22.02 -5.28
CA GLU A 50 11.83 -22.38 -6.10
C GLU A 50 11.47 -21.25 -7.06
N LEU A 51 11.60 -20.01 -6.60
CA LEU A 51 11.36 -18.82 -7.43
C LEU A 51 12.36 -18.72 -8.59
N ARG A 52 13.61 -19.19 -8.43
CA ARG A 52 14.59 -19.26 -9.52
C ARG A 52 14.18 -20.17 -10.69
N LYS A 53 13.22 -21.08 -10.49
CA LYS A 53 12.73 -21.98 -11.54
C LYS A 53 11.51 -21.42 -12.27
N LYS A 54 11.00 -20.27 -11.84
CA LYS A 54 9.80 -19.63 -12.38
C LYS A 54 10.17 -18.65 -13.47
N GLU A 55 9.27 -18.51 -14.44
CA GLU A 55 9.31 -17.46 -15.44
C GLU A 55 9.06 -16.09 -14.80
N THR A 56 9.62 -15.04 -15.40
CA THR A 56 9.49 -13.65 -14.90
C THR A 56 8.02 -13.23 -14.72
N GLU A 57 7.13 -13.65 -15.62
CA GLU A 57 5.69 -13.36 -15.54
C GLU A 57 5.05 -13.98 -14.29
N GLU A 58 5.41 -15.23 -13.95
CA GLU A 58 4.90 -15.88 -12.73
C GLU A 58 5.39 -15.14 -11.48
N ILE A 59 6.65 -14.70 -11.49
CA ILE A 59 7.21 -13.93 -10.38
C ILE A 59 6.49 -12.58 -10.25
N LEU A 60 6.26 -11.88 -11.36
CA LEU A 60 5.51 -10.63 -11.37
C LEU A 60 4.11 -10.80 -10.79
N ASN A 61 3.38 -11.85 -11.20
CA ASN A 61 2.04 -12.13 -10.67
C ASN A 61 2.05 -12.50 -9.18
N LEU A 62 3.17 -13.01 -8.64
CA LEU A 62 3.31 -13.28 -7.20
C LEU A 62 3.56 -12.01 -6.39
N ILE A 63 4.36 -11.08 -6.90
CA ILE A 63 4.78 -9.86 -6.17
C ILE A 63 3.86 -8.66 -6.45
N LEU A 64 3.12 -8.69 -7.55
CA LEU A 64 2.17 -7.68 -7.99
C LEU A 64 0.94 -8.44 -8.52
N PRO A 65 0.02 -8.85 -7.64
CA PRO A 65 -1.11 -9.68 -8.03
C PRO A 65 -1.99 -8.97 -9.06
N PRO A 66 -2.50 -9.70 -10.07
CA PRO A 66 -3.35 -9.12 -11.10
C PRO A 66 -4.66 -8.61 -10.49
N GLU A 67 -5.11 -7.46 -10.96
CA GLU A 67 -6.39 -6.89 -10.51
C GLU A 67 -7.54 -7.57 -11.26
N GLN A 68 -8.62 -7.84 -10.53
CA GLN A 68 -9.82 -8.44 -11.08
C GLN A 68 -11.01 -7.59 -10.71
N TRP A 69 -11.87 -7.29 -11.68
CA TRP A 69 -13.12 -6.58 -11.44
C TRP A 69 -14.22 -7.15 -12.32
N GLU A 70 -15.46 -7.03 -11.87
CA GLU A 70 -16.64 -7.42 -12.64
C GLU A 70 -17.26 -6.17 -13.25
N GLU A 71 -17.45 -6.18 -14.57
CA GLU A 71 -18.11 -5.10 -15.30
C GLU A 71 -19.14 -5.70 -16.24
N GLN A 72 -20.40 -5.29 -16.08
CA GLN A 72 -21.54 -5.76 -16.89
C GLN A 72 -21.72 -7.29 -16.89
N GLY A 73 -21.42 -7.97 -15.78
CA GLY A 73 -21.51 -9.43 -15.66
C GLY A 73 -20.34 -10.18 -16.30
N GLN A 74 -19.31 -9.47 -16.76
CA GLN A 74 -18.07 -10.03 -17.28
C GLN A 74 -16.94 -9.84 -16.27
N LEU A 75 -16.19 -10.90 -15.96
CA LEU A 75 -14.99 -10.83 -15.14
C LEU A 75 -13.80 -10.38 -16.00
N TRP A 76 -13.20 -9.25 -15.65
CA TRP A 76 -11.99 -8.71 -16.25
C TRP A 76 -10.79 -8.99 -15.34
N VAL A 77 -9.64 -9.28 -15.96
CA VAL A 77 -8.38 -9.50 -15.26
C VAL A 77 -7.30 -8.64 -15.93
N GLN A 78 -6.67 -7.77 -15.16
CA GLN A 78 -5.52 -6.98 -15.59
C GLN A 78 -4.25 -7.57 -15.00
N SER A 79 -3.41 -8.13 -15.88
CA SER A 79 -2.07 -8.60 -15.52
C SER A 79 -1.02 -7.50 -15.62
N VAL A 80 0.11 -7.76 -14.99
CA VAL A 80 1.25 -6.84 -14.97
C VAL A 80 2.01 -6.93 -16.29
N SER A 81 2.39 -5.78 -16.85
CA SER A 81 3.19 -5.76 -18.09
C SER A 81 4.57 -6.39 -17.89
N THR A 82 4.95 -7.30 -18.78
CA THR A 82 6.29 -7.92 -18.85
C THR A 82 7.26 -7.11 -19.72
N THR A 83 6.84 -5.98 -20.29
CA THR A 83 7.71 -5.16 -21.16
C THR A 83 8.84 -4.51 -20.37
N PRO A 84 10.11 -4.69 -20.79
CA PRO A 84 11.25 -4.00 -20.20
C PRO A 84 11.11 -2.48 -20.31
N ALA A 85 11.62 -1.76 -19.31
CA ALA A 85 11.62 -0.30 -19.30
C ALA A 85 12.93 0.27 -19.87
N THR A 86 12.80 1.39 -20.57
CA THR A 86 13.91 2.21 -21.08
C THR A 86 14.22 3.36 -20.11
N SER A 87 15.35 4.05 -20.29
CA SER A 87 15.67 5.23 -19.50
C SER A 87 14.65 6.36 -19.65
N VAL A 88 14.01 6.45 -20.83
CA VAL A 88 12.95 7.42 -21.10
C VAL A 88 11.70 7.10 -20.29
N ASP A 89 11.33 5.81 -20.19
CA ASP A 89 10.17 5.38 -19.39
C ASP A 89 10.37 5.71 -17.89
N VAL A 90 11.61 5.57 -17.39
CA VAL A 90 11.94 5.93 -16.00
C VAL A 90 11.84 7.44 -15.78
N GLN A 91 12.30 8.24 -16.73
CA GLN A 91 12.16 9.69 -16.65
C GLN A 91 10.69 10.12 -16.67
N GLN A 92 9.88 9.52 -17.55
CA GLN A 92 8.43 9.77 -17.60
C GLN A 92 7.74 9.37 -16.29
N LEU A 93 8.14 8.27 -15.66
CA LEU A 93 7.63 7.86 -14.36
C LEU A 93 7.90 8.92 -13.27
N GLN A 94 9.11 9.50 -13.28
CA GLN A 94 9.45 10.59 -12.36
C GLN A 94 8.58 11.83 -12.61
N GLU A 95 8.50 12.28 -13.85
CA GLU A 95 7.70 13.45 -14.24
C GLU A 95 6.22 13.26 -13.87
N GLN A 96 5.66 12.07 -14.08
CA GLN A 96 4.29 11.73 -13.69
C GLN A 96 4.09 11.75 -12.18
N LEU A 97 5.05 11.25 -11.40
CA LEU A 97 4.97 11.30 -9.94
C LEU A 97 4.97 12.74 -9.43
N ASP A 98 5.85 13.58 -9.96
CA ASP A 98 5.98 14.99 -9.56
C ASP A 98 4.69 15.76 -9.88
N LEU A 99 4.13 15.56 -11.08
CA LEU A 99 2.84 16.14 -11.47
C LEU A 99 1.71 15.70 -10.53
N ARG A 100 1.61 14.39 -10.24
CA ARG A 100 0.58 13.86 -9.32
C ARG A 100 0.74 14.41 -7.91
N LEU A 101 1.97 14.55 -7.40
CA LEU A 101 2.20 15.14 -6.08
C LEU A 101 1.74 16.59 -6.03
N GLN A 102 1.98 17.36 -7.10
CA GLN A 102 1.54 18.74 -7.21
C GLN A 102 0.02 18.86 -7.35
N ASP A 103 -0.58 18.09 -8.25
CA ASP A 103 -2.03 18.11 -8.54
C ASP A 103 -2.85 17.76 -7.30
N HIS A 104 -2.41 16.76 -6.53
CA HIS A 104 -3.06 16.35 -5.29
C HIS A 104 -2.59 17.15 -4.05
N GLN A 105 -1.81 18.22 -4.24
CA GLN A 105 -1.33 19.12 -3.18
C GLN A 105 -0.72 18.37 -1.99
N ALA A 106 0.11 17.36 -2.27
CA ALA A 106 0.70 16.54 -1.25
C ALA A 106 1.66 17.38 -0.38
N PHE A 107 1.49 17.35 0.95
CA PHE A 107 2.40 18.05 1.86
C PHE A 107 3.83 17.54 1.69
N GLU A 108 4.81 18.45 1.58
CA GLU A 108 6.24 18.12 1.44
C GLU A 108 6.85 17.55 2.73
N THR A 109 6.35 17.99 3.88
CA THR A 109 6.85 17.59 5.21
C THR A 109 5.75 16.97 6.06
N GLY A 110 6.14 16.25 7.12
CA GLY A 110 5.20 15.56 8.00
C GLY A 110 4.54 14.33 7.37
N ILE A 111 3.49 13.83 8.03
CA ILE A 111 2.73 12.65 7.59
C ILE A 111 1.71 13.09 6.54
N CYS A 112 1.79 12.53 5.34
CA CYS A 112 0.86 12.81 4.25
C CYS A 112 0.39 11.49 3.60
N PRO A 113 -0.92 11.15 3.67
CA PRO A 113 -1.45 9.90 3.11
C PRO A 113 -1.39 9.88 1.59
N VAL A 114 -1.69 11.01 0.93
CA VAL A 114 -1.60 11.15 -0.54
C VAL A 114 -0.19 10.87 -1.03
N ARG A 115 0.81 11.49 -0.40
CA ARG A 115 2.22 11.23 -0.71
C ARG A 115 2.57 9.76 -0.52
N ARG A 116 2.21 9.18 0.64
CA ARG A 116 2.48 7.76 0.92
C ARG A 116 1.91 6.84 -0.17
N GLU A 117 0.70 7.13 -0.64
CA GLU A 117 0.04 6.35 -1.69
C GLU A 117 0.75 6.49 -3.04
N LEU A 118 1.05 7.72 -3.48
CA LEU A 118 1.76 7.96 -4.75
C LEU A 118 3.16 7.33 -4.77
N TYR A 119 3.90 7.43 -3.65
CA TYR A 119 5.19 6.75 -3.53
C TYR A 119 5.06 5.23 -3.49
N THR A 120 3.98 4.71 -2.92
CA THR A 120 3.69 3.26 -2.93
C THR A 120 3.49 2.77 -4.37
N GLN A 121 2.66 3.46 -5.16
CA GLN A 121 2.41 3.12 -6.56
C GLN A 121 3.69 3.22 -7.40
N CYS A 122 4.46 4.29 -7.23
CA CYS A 122 5.75 4.45 -7.91
C CYS A 122 6.74 3.33 -7.55
N PHE A 123 6.81 2.95 -6.27
CA PHE A 123 7.71 1.89 -5.83
C PHE A 123 7.30 0.51 -6.36
N ASP A 124 5.99 0.26 -6.51
CA ASP A 124 5.48 -0.98 -7.11
C ASP A 124 5.85 -1.06 -8.61
N GLU A 125 5.81 0.06 -9.34
CA GLU A 125 6.31 0.13 -10.73
C GLU A 125 7.84 -0.07 -10.80
N LEU A 126 8.61 0.49 -9.85
CA LEU A 126 10.05 0.21 -9.78
C LEU A 126 10.33 -1.27 -9.50
N ILE A 127 9.56 -1.92 -8.62
CA ILE A 127 9.67 -3.36 -8.37
C ILE A 127 9.39 -4.13 -9.67
N ARG A 128 8.36 -3.76 -10.45
CA ARG A 128 8.07 -4.37 -11.75
C ARG A 128 9.27 -4.26 -12.70
N GLN A 129 9.77 -3.05 -12.93
CA GLN A 129 10.90 -2.80 -13.84
C GLN A 129 12.17 -3.54 -13.40
N VAL A 130 12.47 -3.53 -12.11
CA VAL A 130 13.64 -4.20 -11.56
C VAL A 130 13.51 -5.71 -11.67
N THR A 131 12.33 -6.28 -11.44
CA THR A 131 12.06 -7.72 -11.57
C THR A 131 12.25 -8.20 -13.01
N ILE A 132 11.82 -7.41 -13.99
CA ILE A 132 12.02 -7.74 -15.41
C ILE A 132 13.51 -7.77 -15.77
N ASN A 133 14.30 -6.85 -15.21
CA ASN A 133 15.74 -6.82 -15.43
C ASN A 133 16.47 -7.96 -14.69
N CYS A 134 16.10 -8.20 -13.43
CA CYS A 134 16.65 -9.26 -12.58
C CYS A 134 15.64 -9.59 -11.47
N ALA A 135 15.04 -10.77 -11.58
CA ALA A 135 13.98 -11.21 -10.69
C ALA A 135 14.39 -11.24 -9.22
N GLU A 136 15.61 -11.69 -8.92
CA GLU A 136 16.12 -11.80 -7.55
C GLU A 136 16.22 -10.44 -6.86
N ARG A 137 16.62 -9.41 -7.62
CA ARG A 137 16.70 -8.04 -7.12
C ARG A 137 15.31 -7.47 -6.88
N GLY A 138 14.37 -7.71 -7.80
CA GLY A 138 12.98 -7.28 -7.65
C GLY A 138 12.30 -7.89 -6.43
N LEU A 139 12.53 -9.19 -6.23
CA LEU A 139 12.02 -9.92 -5.08
C LEU A 139 12.62 -9.44 -3.75
N LEU A 140 13.91 -9.08 -3.74
CA LEU A 140 14.53 -8.47 -2.58
C LEU A 140 13.87 -7.13 -2.22
N LEU A 141 13.63 -6.27 -3.23
CA LEU A 141 12.94 -4.99 -3.03
C LEU A 141 11.52 -5.19 -2.50
N TYR A 142 10.78 -6.15 -3.05
CA TYR A 142 9.45 -6.53 -2.55
C TYR A 142 9.48 -6.91 -1.06
N ARG A 143 10.45 -7.74 -0.63
CA ARG A 143 10.56 -8.14 0.79
C ARG A 143 10.89 -6.97 1.70
N VAL A 144 11.82 -6.10 1.28
CA VAL A 144 12.16 -4.89 2.04
C VAL A 144 10.94 -3.97 2.18
N ARG A 145 10.16 -3.81 1.11
CA ARG A 145 8.90 -3.05 1.12
C ARG A 145 7.93 -3.57 2.18
N ASP A 146 7.70 -4.87 2.18
CA ASP A 146 6.73 -5.52 3.07
C ASP A 146 7.18 -5.40 4.53
N GLU A 147 8.47 -5.61 4.83
CA GLU A 147 9.04 -5.41 6.17
C GLU A 147 8.84 -3.96 6.67
N ILE A 148 9.07 -2.97 5.80
CA ILE A 148 8.87 -1.55 6.14
C ILE A 148 7.38 -1.27 6.41
N ARG A 149 6.47 -1.80 5.59
CA ARG A 149 5.02 -1.65 5.79
C ARG A 149 4.58 -2.28 7.11
N GLU A 150 5.06 -3.47 7.43
CA GLU A 150 4.78 -4.12 8.71
C GLU A 150 5.29 -3.30 9.90
N THR A 151 6.50 -2.75 9.79
CA THR A 151 7.08 -1.90 10.82
C THR A 151 6.26 -0.62 11.02
N LEU A 152 5.80 0.02 9.94
CA LEU A 152 4.95 1.21 9.99
C LEU A 152 3.58 0.91 10.65
N ASP A 153 2.97 -0.23 10.32
CA ASP A 153 1.71 -0.67 10.91
C ASP A 153 1.87 -0.91 12.42
N ALA A 154 2.97 -1.52 12.84
CA ALA A 154 3.28 -1.72 14.26
C ALA A 154 3.41 -0.38 15.00
N TYR A 155 4.11 0.60 14.41
CA TYR A 155 4.20 1.95 14.98
C TYR A 155 2.85 2.66 15.05
N GLN A 156 2.00 2.53 14.03
CA GLN A 156 0.66 3.12 14.02
C GLN A 156 -0.23 2.53 15.11
N ARG A 157 -0.15 1.20 15.33
CA ARG A 157 -0.86 0.52 16.43
C ARG A 157 -0.36 1.00 17.79
N LEU A 158 0.96 1.10 17.97
CA LEU A 158 1.55 1.58 19.21
C LEU A 158 1.10 3.03 19.50
N TYR A 159 1.19 3.92 18.51
CA TYR A 159 0.75 5.31 18.63
C TYR A 159 -0.74 5.40 19.03
N THR A 160 -1.60 4.68 18.33
CA THR A 160 -3.05 4.65 18.61
C THR A 160 -3.33 4.18 20.04
N SER A 161 -2.66 3.11 20.49
CA SER A 161 -2.80 2.60 21.85
C SER A 161 -2.31 3.60 22.92
N ALA A 162 -1.21 4.29 22.65
CA ALA A 162 -0.65 5.30 23.54
C ALA A 162 -1.59 6.51 23.68
N CYS A 163 -2.15 7.02 22.57
CA CYS A 163 -3.16 8.07 22.59
C CYS A 163 -4.42 7.64 23.37
N ALA A 164 -4.92 6.43 23.14
CA ALA A 164 -6.09 5.90 23.84
C ALA A 164 -5.85 5.74 25.36
N TYR A 165 -4.63 5.38 25.77
CA TYR A 165 -4.25 5.39 27.19
C TYR A 165 -4.20 6.81 27.76
N GLY A 166 -3.60 7.76 27.03
CA GLY A 166 -3.53 9.16 27.43
C GLY A 166 -4.90 9.79 27.68
N VAL A 167 -5.86 9.56 26.76
CA VAL A 167 -7.25 10.03 26.91
C VAL A 167 -7.90 9.41 28.14
N ARG A 168 -7.82 8.08 28.32
CA ARG A 168 -8.40 7.40 29.49
C ARG A 168 -7.83 7.92 30.81
N LYS A 169 -6.52 8.18 30.86
CA LYS A 169 -5.85 8.70 32.05
C LYS A 169 -6.28 10.13 32.36
N ALA A 170 -6.58 10.96 31.36
CA ALA A 170 -7.03 12.33 31.57
C ALA A 170 -8.48 12.43 32.08
N LEU A 171 -9.27 11.36 31.93
CA LEU A 171 -10.66 11.29 32.38
C LEU A 171 -10.83 10.65 33.77
N MET A 172 -9.76 10.12 34.37
CA MET A 172 -9.71 9.60 35.75
C MET A 172 -9.11 10.63 36.69
#